data_AF-K2FHU4-F1
#
_entry.id   AF-K2FHU4-F1
#
_cell.length_a   1.000
_cell.length_b   1.000
_cell.length_c   1.000
_cell.angle_alpha   90.00
_cell.angle_beta   90.00
_cell.angle_gamma   90.00
#
_symmetry.space_group_name_H-M   'P 1'
#
loop_
_entity.id
_entity.type
_entity.pdbx_description
1 polymer ?
#
loop_
_entity_poly.entity_id
_entity_poly.type
_entity_poly.pdbx_seq_one_letter_code
_entity_poly.pdbx_strand_id
1 'polypeptide(L)'
;MLVSPTDLIKNPYVLEFLGLEAHSSYSESDLESAIISKIEHFLLELGKGFLFEARQKRFTFEEEHFFVDLVFYNRQLRCYVLIDLKLGKLTHQNLGQMQMYVNYFDRYVKRDDENSTIGIILCKKKNDALVEITLPRDANIHASEYQLYLPSKAELQQRLNEWTAEGEALLRSAPAKTAPQPGDEAA
;
A
#
# COMPACT_ATOMS: atom_id res chain seq x y z
N MET A 1 18.50 -9.19 0.55
CA MET A 1 18.86 -8.05 -0.34
C MET A 1 17.56 -7.65 -1.01
N LEU A 2 17.18 -6.37 -1.05
CA LEU A 2 15.96 -5.96 -1.76
C LEU A 2 16.20 -6.12 -3.26
N VAL A 3 15.29 -6.82 -3.96
CA VAL A 3 15.45 -7.16 -5.38
C VAL A 3 14.33 -6.53 -6.22
N SER A 4 13.17 -6.28 -5.62
CA SER A 4 12.00 -5.70 -6.30
C SER A 4 11.28 -4.64 -5.44
N PRO A 5 10.49 -3.73 -6.05
CA PRO A 5 9.65 -2.76 -5.32
C PRO A 5 8.69 -3.43 -4.33
N THR A 6 8.18 -4.62 -4.65
CA THR A 6 7.28 -5.39 -3.79
C THR A 6 7.94 -5.78 -2.47
N ASP A 7 9.26 -5.95 -2.44
CA ASP A 7 10.02 -6.29 -1.24
C ASP A 7 10.05 -5.14 -0.21
N LEU A 8 9.75 -3.90 -0.61
CA LEU A 8 9.62 -2.76 0.29
C LEU A 8 8.27 -2.69 1.00
N ILE A 9 7.25 -3.36 0.47
CA ILE A 9 5.87 -3.13 0.90
C ILE A 9 5.49 -4.21 1.90
N LYS A 10 5.35 -3.81 3.16
CA LYS A 10 4.70 -4.65 4.16
C LYS A 10 3.19 -4.61 3.95
N ASN A 11 2.52 -5.73 4.18
CA ASN A 11 1.07 -5.80 4.16
C ASN A 11 0.58 -6.81 5.22
N PRO A 12 -0.12 -6.38 6.29
CA PRO A 12 -0.40 -4.98 6.65
C PRO A 12 0.80 -4.30 7.34
N TYR A 13 0.80 -2.97 7.37
CA TYR A 13 1.66 -2.20 8.29
C TYR A 13 1.05 -2.18 9.69
N VAL A 14 1.81 -2.56 10.71
CA VAL A 14 1.36 -2.50 12.12
C VAL A 14 1.89 -1.22 12.75
N LEU A 15 1.00 -0.27 13.03
CA LEU A 15 1.29 1.08 13.52
C LEU A 15 0.95 1.26 15.00
N GLU A 16 1.11 0.21 15.81
CA GLU A 16 0.80 0.21 17.24
C GLU A 16 1.58 1.26 18.04
N PHE A 17 2.78 1.61 17.58
CA PHE A 17 3.63 2.63 18.19
C PHE A 17 3.03 4.05 18.18
N LEU A 18 1.95 4.28 17.43
CA LEU A 18 1.23 5.55 17.42
C LEU A 18 0.44 5.79 18.72
N GLY A 19 0.16 4.75 19.49
CA GLY A 19 -0.58 4.87 20.76
C GLY A 19 -2.02 5.36 20.59
N LEU A 20 -2.61 5.17 19.40
CA LEU A 20 -3.98 5.58 19.11
C LEU A 20 -4.95 4.49 19.57
N GLU A 21 -5.93 4.86 20.40
CA GLU A 21 -6.96 3.93 20.86
C GLU A 21 -7.98 3.63 19.73
N ALA A 22 -8.49 2.40 19.66
CA ALA A 22 -9.40 1.98 18.58
C ALA A 22 -10.76 2.69 18.56
N HIS A 23 -11.09 3.49 19.58
CA HIS A 23 -12.42 4.06 19.82
C HIS A 23 -12.55 5.56 19.50
N SER A 24 -11.49 6.23 19.09
CA SER A 24 -11.51 7.68 18.85
C SER A 24 -11.85 7.99 17.39
N SER A 25 -12.77 8.94 17.19
CA SER A 25 -13.06 9.55 15.90
C SER A 25 -11.90 10.47 15.47
N TYR A 26 -10.74 9.90 15.16
CA TYR A 26 -9.61 10.66 14.64
C TYR A 26 -9.90 11.16 13.23
N SER A 27 -9.57 12.42 12.95
CA SER A 27 -9.54 12.97 11.60
C SER A 27 -8.27 12.54 10.85
N GLU A 28 -8.24 12.69 9.52
CA GLU A 28 -7.04 12.34 8.71
C GLU A 28 -5.82 13.13 9.21
N SER A 29 -6.04 14.40 9.56
CA SER A 29 -5.03 15.27 10.15
C SER A 29 -4.50 14.77 11.50
N ASP A 30 -5.33 14.12 12.33
CA ASP A 30 -4.91 13.60 13.64
C ASP A 30 -4.05 12.35 13.48
N LEU A 31 -4.44 11.44 12.59
CA LEU A 31 -3.65 10.24 12.30
C LEU A 31 -2.32 10.62 11.62
N GLU A 32 -2.38 11.53 10.65
CA GLU A 32 -1.18 12.06 10.00
C GLU A 32 -0.24 12.68 11.03
N SER A 33 -0.77 13.53 11.93
CA SER A 33 0.01 14.14 13.01
C SER A 33 0.61 13.10 13.96
N ALA A 34 -0.14 12.05 14.31
CA ALA A 34 0.35 10.96 15.15
C ALA A 34 1.49 10.20 14.46
N ILE A 35 1.31 9.82 13.18
CA ILE A 35 2.35 9.16 12.37
C ILE A 35 3.59 10.04 12.29
N ILE A 36 3.43 11.34 12.08
CA ILE A 36 4.54 12.26 11.93
C ILE A 36 5.26 12.49 13.27
N SER A 37 4.52 12.59 14.38
CA SER A 37 5.11 12.68 15.73
C SER A 37 5.95 11.46 16.10
N LYS A 38 5.75 10.34 15.38
CA LYS A 38 6.47 9.08 15.53
C LYS A 38 7.13 8.64 14.22
N ILE A 39 7.50 9.58 13.34
CA ILE A 39 8.01 9.27 12.00
C ILE A 39 9.30 8.44 12.04
N GLU A 40 10.11 8.57 13.08
CA GLU A 40 11.29 7.73 13.32
C GLU A 40 10.93 6.26 13.51
N HIS A 41 9.84 5.95 14.24
CA HIS A 41 9.36 4.59 14.41
C HIS A 41 8.67 4.06 13.15
N PHE A 42 7.95 4.93 12.43
CA PHE A 42 7.40 4.59 11.11
C PHE A 42 8.51 4.26 10.11
N LEU A 43 9.60 5.02 10.11
CA LEU A 43 10.81 4.77 9.32
C LEU A 43 11.45 3.43 9.65
N LEU A 44 11.56 3.08 10.94
CA LEU A 44 12.05 1.76 11.36
C LEU A 44 11.15 0.63 10.87
N GLU A 45 9.84 0.86 10.82
CA GLU A 45 8.87 -0.12 10.34
C GLU A 45 8.91 -0.28 8.80
N LEU A 46 9.16 0.79 8.03
CA LEU A 46 9.35 0.70 6.58
C LEU A 46 10.55 -0.19 6.20
N GLY A 47 11.59 -0.22 7.04
CA GLY A 47 12.75 -1.09 6.87
C GLY A 47 14.02 -0.33 6.46
N LYS A 48 14.99 -1.07 5.90
CA LYS A 48 16.34 -0.53 5.65
C LYS A 48 16.42 0.26 4.34
N GLY A 49 17.21 1.34 4.36
CA GLY A 49 17.59 2.07 3.15
C GLY A 49 16.73 3.28 2.83
N PHE A 50 15.70 3.58 3.63
CA PHE A 50 14.89 4.79 3.50
C PHE A 50 15.62 6.01 4.05
N LEU A 51 15.58 7.09 3.27
CA LEU A 51 16.03 8.44 3.63
C LEU A 51 14.81 9.35 3.55
N PHE A 52 14.50 10.06 4.63
CA PHE A 52 13.41 11.02 4.65
C PHE A 52 13.83 12.30 3.91
N GLU A 53 13.04 12.71 2.92
CA GLU A 53 13.25 13.97 2.21
C GLU A 53 12.32 15.08 2.72
N ALA A 54 11.01 14.83 2.71
CA ALA A 54 10.03 15.86 3.02
C ALA A 54 8.69 15.27 3.50
N ARG A 55 7.92 16.11 4.18
CA ARG A 55 6.51 15.88 4.53
C ARG A 55 5.62 16.96 3.91
N GLN A 56 4.36 16.65 3.64
CA GLN A 56 3.37 17.58 3.08
C GLN A 56 3.95 18.36 1.89
N LYS A 57 4.67 17.64 1.01
CA LYS A 57 5.40 18.28 -0.08
C LYS A 57 4.39 18.76 -1.10
N ARG A 58 4.34 20.08 -1.28
CA ARG A 58 3.47 20.73 -2.26
C ARG A 58 4.03 20.55 -3.67
N PHE A 59 3.18 20.07 -4.57
CA PHE A 59 3.38 20.12 -6.01
C PHE A 59 2.41 21.14 -6.59
N THR A 60 2.93 22.03 -7.42
CA THR A 60 2.10 22.95 -8.18
C THR A 60 2.14 22.50 -9.63
N PHE A 61 0.96 22.24 -10.19
CA PHE A 61 0.81 22.03 -11.62
C PHE A 61 -0.17 23.08 -12.13
N GLU A 62 0.31 23.94 -13.03
CA GLU A 62 -0.41 25.15 -13.44
C GLU A 62 -0.85 25.99 -12.22
N GLU A 63 -2.16 26.10 -11.98
CA GLU A 63 -2.74 26.86 -10.85
C GLU A 63 -3.26 25.95 -9.72
N GLU A 64 -3.08 24.63 -9.83
CA GLU A 64 -3.53 23.67 -8.82
C GLU A 64 -2.39 23.25 -7.90
N HIS A 65 -2.71 23.12 -6.61
CA HIS A 65 -1.80 22.68 -5.57
C HIS A 65 -2.19 21.31 -5.05
N PHE A 66 -1.23 20.40 -5.09
CA PHE A 66 -1.35 19.05 -4.57
C PHE A 66 -0.32 18.81 -3.47
N PHE A 67 -0.60 17.87 -2.59
CA PHE A 67 0.27 17.55 -1.47
C PHE A 67 0.44 16.03 -1.39
N VAL A 68 1.67 15.57 -1.31
CA VAL A 68 1.97 14.19 -0.88
C VAL A 68 2.35 14.24 0.58
N ASP A 69 1.80 13.31 1.35
CA ASP A 69 2.03 13.28 2.80
C ASP A 69 3.51 13.09 3.13
N LEU A 70 4.18 12.12 2.49
CA LEU A 70 5.57 11.81 2.76
C LEU A 70 6.37 11.50 1.48
N VAL A 71 7.61 12.00 1.46
CA VAL A 71 8.58 11.74 0.40
C VAL A 71 9.83 11.14 1.00
N PHE A 72 10.19 9.96 0.50
CA PHE A 72 11.43 9.27 0.84
C PHE A 72 12.25 8.99 -0.41
N TYR A 73 13.51 8.67 -0.17
CA TYR A 73 14.39 8.05 -1.14
C TYR A 73 14.89 6.72 -0.61
N ASN A 74 14.85 5.66 -1.43
CA ASN A 74 15.45 4.39 -1.06
C ASN A 74 16.84 4.25 -1.69
N ARG A 75 17.89 4.24 -0.87
CA ARG A 75 19.28 4.17 -1.35
C ARG A 75 19.63 2.83 -2.00
N GLN A 76 19.00 1.74 -1.58
CA GLN A 76 19.29 0.42 -2.13
C GLN A 76 18.64 0.25 -3.51
N LEU A 77 17.40 0.69 -3.66
CA LEU A 77 16.69 0.67 -4.94
C LEU A 77 17.04 1.86 -5.85
N ARG A 78 17.68 2.91 -5.31
CA ARG A 78 18.02 4.16 -6.02
C ARG A 78 16.79 4.81 -6.67
N CYS A 79 15.70 4.92 -5.93
CA CYS A 79 14.46 5.53 -6.41
C CYS A 79 13.77 6.33 -5.30
N TYR A 80 12.88 7.24 -5.73
CA TYR A 80 11.94 7.90 -4.84
C TYR A 80 10.84 6.93 -4.39
N VAL A 81 10.37 7.13 -3.16
CA VAL A 81 9.20 6.44 -2.59
C VAL A 81 8.25 7.49 -2.02
N LEU A 82 7.09 7.61 -2.64
CA LEU A 82 6.02 8.53 -2.25
C LEU A 82 5.01 7.76 -1.42
N ILE A 83 4.64 8.27 -0.24
CA ILE A 83 3.68 7.62 0.63
C ILE A 83 2.54 8.59 0.94
N ASP A 84 1.31 8.12 0.72
CA ASP A 84 0.07 8.85 0.99
C ASP A 84 -0.82 8.04 1.96
N LEU A 85 -1.33 8.70 2.98
CA LEU A 85 -2.10 8.11 4.07
C LEU A 85 -3.59 8.37 3.84
N LYS A 86 -4.43 7.34 4.06
CA LYS A 86 -5.89 7.43 3.91
C LYS A 86 -6.61 6.75 5.07
N LEU A 87 -7.51 7.47 5.75
CA LEU A 87 -8.35 6.87 6.81
C LEU A 87 -9.48 6.01 6.25
N GLY A 88 -9.87 6.29 5.02
CA GLY A 88 -10.97 5.63 4.33
C GLY A 88 -10.59 4.38 3.56
N LYS A 89 -11.60 3.86 2.85
CA LYS A 89 -11.40 2.86 1.79
C LYS A 89 -10.66 3.52 0.63
N LEU A 90 -9.74 2.78 0.02
CA LEU A 90 -9.07 3.21 -1.22
C LEU A 90 -10.09 3.57 -2.30
N THR A 91 -9.91 4.72 -2.95
CA THR A 91 -10.73 5.20 -4.07
C THR A 91 -9.91 5.28 -5.37
N HIS A 92 -10.59 5.29 -6.52
CA HIS A 92 -9.91 5.46 -7.82
C HIS A 92 -9.26 6.84 -7.94
N GLN A 93 -9.82 7.87 -7.29
CA GLN A 93 -9.22 9.20 -7.21
C GLN A 93 -7.86 9.16 -6.51
N ASN A 94 -7.74 8.41 -5.41
CA ASN A 94 -6.45 8.29 -4.71
C ASN A 94 -5.39 7.62 -5.59
N LEU A 95 -5.77 6.59 -6.35
CA LEU A 95 -4.87 5.92 -7.27
C LEU A 95 -4.43 6.82 -8.43
N GLY A 96 -5.38 7.57 -9.02
CA GLY A 96 -5.09 8.55 -10.07
C GLY A 96 -4.17 9.68 -9.59
N GLN A 97 -4.41 10.18 -8.37
CA GLN A 97 -3.58 11.20 -7.74
C GLN A 97 -2.15 10.68 -7.50
N MET A 98 -1.99 9.49 -6.93
CA MET A 98 -0.67 8.88 -6.74
C MET A 98 0.04 8.63 -8.08
N GLN A 99 -0.69 8.24 -9.13
CA GLN A 99 -0.11 8.07 -10.46
C GLN A 99 0.41 9.37 -11.04
N MET A 100 -0.30 10.47 -10.83
CA MET A 100 0.16 11.79 -11.21
C MET A 100 1.45 12.16 -10.45
N TYR A 101 1.53 11.87 -9.16
CA TYR A 101 2.73 12.13 -8.35
C TYR A 101 3.95 11.32 -8.83
N VAL A 102 3.78 10.01 -9.03
CA VAL A 102 4.85 9.13 -9.53
C VAL A 102 5.36 9.62 -10.88
N ASN A 103 4.45 9.96 -11.80
CA ASN A 103 4.82 10.48 -13.11
C ASN A 103 5.55 11.83 -13.03
N TYR A 104 5.15 12.69 -12.09
CA TYR A 104 5.82 13.97 -11.88
C TYR A 104 7.27 13.75 -11.41
N PHE A 105 7.50 12.86 -10.45
CA PHE A 105 8.85 12.55 -9.99
C PHE A 105 9.70 11.93 -11.10
N ASP A 106 9.14 10.98 -11.84
CA ASP A 106 9.86 10.30 -12.91
C ASP A 106 10.25 11.22 -14.06
N ARG A 107 9.49 12.29 -14.31
CA ARG A 107 9.72 13.22 -15.42
C ARG A 107 10.54 14.46 -15.03
N TYR A 108 10.42 14.92 -13.79
CA TYR A 108 10.91 16.25 -13.40
C TYR A 108 11.80 16.29 -12.16
N VAL A 109 11.80 15.25 -11.32
CA VAL A 109 12.53 15.27 -10.04
C VAL A 109 13.69 14.28 -10.03
N LYS A 110 13.43 13.04 -10.45
CA LYS A 110 14.46 12.00 -10.45
C LYS A 110 15.54 12.33 -11.48
N ARG A 111 16.75 11.83 -11.22
CA ARG A 111 17.87 11.87 -12.15
C ARG A 111 17.83 10.70 -13.11
N ASP A 112 18.54 10.82 -14.22
CA ASP A 112 18.60 9.80 -15.27
C ASP A 112 19.16 8.45 -14.78
N ASP A 113 20.00 8.48 -13.74
CA ASP A 113 20.61 7.30 -13.13
C ASP A 113 19.78 6.68 -11.99
N GLU A 114 18.59 7.22 -11.73
CA GLU A 114 17.66 6.76 -10.70
C GLU A 114 16.52 5.92 -11.31
N ASN A 115 16.15 4.88 -10.57
CA ASN A 115 15.07 3.98 -10.95
C ASN A 115 13.70 4.65 -10.80
N SER A 116 12.69 4.06 -11.43
CA SER A 116 11.31 4.55 -11.39
C SER A 116 10.80 4.70 -9.97
N THR A 117 10.12 5.82 -9.72
CA THR A 117 9.53 6.18 -8.45
C THR A 117 8.46 5.17 -8.05
N ILE A 118 8.40 4.85 -6.76
CA ILE A 118 7.41 3.96 -6.17
C ILE A 118 6.36 4.81 -5.46
N GLY A 119 5.08 4.57 -5.78
CA GLY A 119 3.96 5.12 -5.02
C GLY A 119 3.40 4.10 -4.03
N ILE A 120 3.16 4.50 -2.79
CA ILE A 120 2.54 3.65 -1.76
C ILE A 120 1.35 4.40 -1.16
N ILE A 121 0.17 3.81 -1.23
CA ILE A 121 -1.01 4.30 -0.53
C ILE A 121 -1.27 3.41 0.67
N LEU A 122 -1.22 3.98 1.88
CA LEU A 122 -1.57 3.29 3.12
C LEU A 122 -3.01 3.63 3.47
N CYS A 123 -3.88 2.62 3.42
CA CYS A 123 -5.32 2.80 3.65
C CYS A 123 -5.84 1.86 4.74
N LYS A 124 -6.99 2.21 5.35
CA LYS A 124 -7.62 1.34 6.36
C LYS A 124 -8.26 0.10 5.75
N LYS A 125 -8.70 0.20 4.49
CA LYS A 125 -9.29 -0.89 3.71
C LYS A 125 -8.86 -0.80 2.25
N LYS A 126 -8.27 -1.88 1.76
CA LYS A 126 -7.81 -2.05 0.39
C LYS A 126 -8.88 -2.74 -0.45
N ASN A 127 -8.82 -2.51 -1.77
CA ASN A 127 -9.63 -3.23 -2.75
C ASN A 127 -8.77 -3.56 -3.96
N ASP A 128 -8.28 -4.80 -4.04
CA ASP A 128 -7.36 -5.25 -5.10
C ASP A 128 -7.95 -5.07 -6.51
N ALA A 129 -9.23 -5.40 -6.71
CA ALA A 129 -9.89 -5.22 -8.00
C ALA A 129 -9.93 -3.75 -8.45
N LEU A 130 -10.02 -2.81 -7.51
CA LEU A 130 -9.97 -1.37 -7.81
C LEU A 130 -8.57 -0.93 -8.23
N VAL A 131 -7.53 -1.50 -7.62
CA VAL A 131 -6.14 -1.22 -7.99
C VAL A 131 -5.88 -1.70 -9.41
N GLU A 132 -6.22 -2.96 -9.71
CA GLU A 132 -6.00 -3.59 -11.01
C GLU A 132 -6.72 -2.89 -12.17
N ILE A 133 -7.95 -2.42 -11.95
CA ILE A 133 -8.72 -1.75 -13.02
C ILE A 133 -8.33 -0.29 -13.23
N THR A 134 -7.81 0.39 -12.20
CA THR A 134 -7.51 1.83 -12.26
C THR A 134 -6.10 2.09 -12.77
N LEU A 135 -5.13 1.26 -12.40
CA LEU A 135 -3.73 1.46 -12.73
C LEU A 135 -3.32 0.67 -13.98
N PRO A 136 -2.40 1.21 -14.81
CA PRO A 136 -1.82 0.44 -15.90
C PRO A 136 -0.95 -0.71 -15.35
N ARG A 137 -0.74 -1.75 -16.17
CA ARG A 137 -0.04 -2.98 -15.75
C ARG A 137 1.41 -2.75 -15.29
N ASP A 138 2.04 -1.70 -15.78
CA ASP A 138 3.42 -1.29 -15.48
C ASP A 138 3.50 -0.18 -14.42
N ALA A 139 2.37 0.19 -13.78
CA ALA A 139 2.38 1.15 -12.69
C ALA A 139 3.21 0.65 -11.51
N ASN A 140 4.10 1.50 -11.01
CA ASN A 140 4.88 1.22 -9.81
C ASN A 140 4.19 1.77 -8.55
N ILE A 141 2.88 1.52 -8.45
CA ILE A 141 2.03 2.04 -7.37
C ILE A 141 1.37 0.88 -6.66
N HIS A 142 1.42 0.94 -5.34
CA HIS A 142 1.00 -0.14 -4.48
C HIS A 142 0.07 0.39 -3.39
N ALA A 143 -0.97 -0.37 -3.09
CA ALA A 143 -1.84 -0.09 -1.97
C ALA A 143 -1.61 -1.13 -0.87
N SER A 144 -1.43 -0.69 0.36
CA SER A 144 -1.31 -1.56 1.52
C SER A 144 -2.27 -1.15 2.62
N GLU A 145 -2.73 -2.14 3.38
CA GLU A 145 -3.53 -1.87 4.57
C GLU A 145 -2.63 -1.54 5.77
N TYR A 146 -3.08 -0.65 6.65
CA TYR A 146 -2.46 -0.48 7.97
C TYR A 146 -3.42 -0.84 9.09
N GLN A 147 -2.84 -1.31 10.20
CA GLN A 147 -3.53 -1.60 11.45
C GLN A 147 -2.94 -0.70 12.54
N LEU A 148 -3.80 0.03 13.25
CA LEU A 148 -3.37 0.95 14.31
C LEU A 148 -2.99 0.25 15.62
N TYR A 149 -3.32 -1.03 15.77
CA TYR A 149 -2.97 -1.85 16.92
C TYR A 149 -2.76 -3.29 16.44
N LEU A 150 -1.87 -4.03 17.12
CA LEU A 150 -1.71 -5.45 16.87
C LEU A 150 -2.79 -6.18 17.69
N PRO A 151 -3.71 -6.95 17.06
CA PRO A 151 -4.70 -7.69 17.82
C PRO A 151 -4.01 -8.65 18.79
N SER A 152 -4.67 -8.93 19.92
CA SER A 152 -4.12 -9.87 20.90
C SER A 152 -3.94 -11.26 20.28
N LYS A 153 -3.06 -12.09 20.87
CA LYS A 153 -2.82 -13.46 20.39
C LYS A 153 -4.12 -14.27 20.24
N ALA A 154 -5.08 -14.06 21.16
CA ALA A 154 -6.38 -14.73 21.12
C ALA A 154 -7.23 -14.25 19.93
N GLU A 155 -7.28 -12.94 19.68
CA GLU A 155 -8.00 -12.37 18.54
C GLU A 155 -7.37 -12.76 17.20
N LEU A 156 -6.03 -12.82 17.12
CA LEU A 156 -5.32 -13.31 15.93
C LEU A 156 -5.63 -14.79 15.67
N GLN A 157 -5.64 -15.63 16.71
CA GLN A 157 -6.02 -17.03 16.59
C GLN A 157 -7.47 -17.18 16.12
N GLN A 158 -8.38 -16.36 16.65
CA GLN A 158 -9.78 -16.37 16.24
C GLN A 158 -9.93 -15.97 14.76
N ARG A 159 -9.33 -14.85 14.33
CA ARG A 159 -9.37 -14.42 12.93
C ARG A 159 -8.74 -15.42 11.98
N LEU A 160 -7.63 -16.06 12.38
CA LEU A 160 -7.00 -17.11 11.59
C LEU A 160 -7.93 -18.31 11.41
N ASN A 161 -8.64 -18.72 12.47
CA ASN A 161 -9.62 -19.80 12.41
C ASN A 161 -10.82 -19.41 11.53
N GLU A 162 -11.30 -18.17 11.62
CA GLU A 162 -12.38 -17.63 10.78
C GLU A 162 -11.98 -17.65 9.29
N TRP A 163 -10.81 -17.13 8.93
CA TRP A 163 -10.31 -17.15 7.55
C TRP A 163 -10.06 -18.57 7.02
N THR A 164 -9.56 -19.47 7.88
CA THR A 164 -9.36 -20.88 7.51
C THR A 164 -10.71 -21.54 7.24
N ALA A 165 -11.71 -21.31 8.09
CA ALA A 165 -13.06 -21.84 7.91
C ALA A 165 -13.76 -21.26 6.67
N GLU A 166 -13.60 -19.96 6.40
CA GLU A 166 -14.11 -19.30 5.19
C GLU A 166 -13.45 -19.87 3.93
N GLY A 167 -12.13 -20.04 3.94
CA GLY A 167 -11.37 -20.65 2.85
C GLY A 167 -11.78 -22.10 2.58
N GLU A 168 -11.99 -22.90 3.64
CA GLU A 168 -12.50 -24.26 3.53
C GLU A 168 -13.94 -24.30 2.99
N ALA A 169 -14.80 -23.37 3.39
CA ALA A 169 -16.17 -23.26 2.89
C ALA A 169 -16.20 -22.86 1.40
N LEU A 170 -15.33 -21.96 0.97
CA LEU A 170 -15.12 -21.60 -0.44
C LEU A 170 -14.63 -22.80 -1.27
N LEU A 171 -13.68 -23.59 -0.74
CA LEU A 171 -13.19 -24.79 -1.41
C LEU A 171 -14.27 -25.88 -1.52
N ARG A 172 -15.15 -26.01 -0.51
CA ARG A 172 -16.27 -26.97 -0.53
C ARG A 172 -17.42 -26.56 -1.44
N SER A 173 -17.56 -25.26 -1.73
CA SER A 173 -18.61 -24.72 -2.61
C SER A 173 -18.14 -24.49 -4.05
N ALA A 174 -16.85 -24.64 -4.34
CA ALA A 174 -16.32 -24.61 -5.69
C ALA A 174 -16.85 -25.81 -6.50
N PRO A 175 -17.44 -25.60 -7.70
CA PRO A 175 -17.92 -26.71 -8.52
C PRO A 175 -16.74 -27.60 -8.92
N ALA A 176 -16.92 -28.91 -8.80
CA ALA A 176 -15.93 -29.90 -9.22
C ALA A 176 -15.59 -29.64 -10.71
N LYS A 177 -14.30 -29.42 -11.00
CA LYS A 177 -13.82 -29.39 -12.39
C LYS A 177 -14.26 -30.70 -13.06
N THR A 178 -15.17 -30.62 -14.01
CA THR A 178 -15.51 -31.75 -14.88
C THR A 178 -14.23 -32.18 -15.58
N ALA A 179 -13.82 -33.42 -15.34
CA ALA A 179 -12.69 -34.03 -16.04
C ALA A 179 -12.95 -34.00 -17.56
N PRO A 180 -11.92 -33.76 -18.40
CA PRO A 180 -12.09 -33.89 -19.84
C PRO A 180 -12.45 -35.34 -20.18
N GLN A 181 -13.53 -35.54 -20.93
CA GLN A 181 -13.90 -36.86 -21.43
C GLN A 181 -12.83 -37.36 -22.41
N PRO A 182 -12.34 -38.60 -22.27
CA PRO A 182 -11.43 -39.17 -23.25
C PRO A 182 -12.23 -39.70 -24.44
N GLY A 183 -11.92 -39.22 -25.65
CA GLY A 183 -12.25 -39.89 -26.90
C GLY A 183 -13.15 -39.11 -27.84
N ASP A 184 -12.52 -38.52 -28.86
CA ASP A 184 -12.98 -38.66 -30.25
C ASP A 184 -11.76 -38.49 -31.18
N GLU A 185 -10.87 -39.49 -31.12
CA GLU A 185 -10.09 -39.90 -32.29
C GLU A 185 -10.82 -41.09 -32.92
N ALA A 186 -11.57 -40.85 -33.99
CA ALA A 186 -11.77 -41.77 -35.12
C ALA A 186 -12.94 -41.29 -36.02
N ALA A 187 -12.61 -40.65 -37.14
CA ALA A 187 -13.15 -40.90 -38.49
C ALA A 187 -12.71 -39.80 -39.47
#